data_AF-A0A0X3TBS5-F1
#
_entry.id   AF-A0A0X3TBS5-F1
#
_cell.length_a   1.000
_cell.length_b   1.000
_cell.length_c   1.000
_cell.angle_alpha   90.00
_cell.angle_beta   90.00
_cell.angle_gamma   90.00
#
_symmetry.space_group_name_H-M   'P 1'
#
loop_
_entity.id
_entity.type
_entity.pdbx_description
1 polymer ?
#
loop_
_entity_poly.entity_id
_entity_poly.type
_entity_poly.pdbx_seq_one_letter_code
_entity_poly.pdbx_strand_id
1 'polypeptide(L)'
;MDDHLSFSFRVVPWRPFVIAVTLGLAWPVHAEEPLLNLGAEAQGSAPMQPNRESNLPSDEPEVDKGGMTQKEKQANAEDQADKQKPPEWGYHDELAPRHWAELSPRYALCGEGQSQSPINLKRQGAVGTTGLPGFDVHYRETVLKTEFDGKRLKVNVPVGSYVRLQNRRYELIHYEFHTPSEHQKDGFAYPAELQWVHKDGEGNYVNVAVLFREGQANEALETVLSNLPGEMNQERVNEGVKLPATDFIPPSRKFYKYHGSLAHPPCTESVYWMVFDQPLEASVSQLTRLQEYLGNNARPVQPLKARTLLKSWPDESEQAADYPFYYTP
;
A
#
# COMPACT_ATOMS: atom_id res chain seq x y z
N MET A 1 -1.71 -3.96 -87.25
CA MET A 1 -0.37 -3.47 -87.61
C MET A 1 -0.35 -2.00 -87.23
N ASP A 2 0.77 -1.58 -86.65
CA ASP A 2 1.11 -0.25 -86.11
C ASP A 2 0.87 -0.06 -84.60
N ASP A 3 1.85 -0.59 -83.86
CA ASP A 3 2.35 -0.06 -82.60
C ASP A 3 2.85 1.38 -82.80
N HIS A 4 2.43 2.34 -81.97
CA HIS A 4 3.34 3.39 -81.49
C HIS A 4 2.83 3.97 -80.16
N LEU A 5 3.68 3.80 -79.15
CA LEU A 5 3.58 4.24 -77.77
C LEU A 5 3.55 5.77 -77.64
N SER A 6 2.69 6.30 -76.77
CA SER A 6 2.75 7.68 -76.29
C SER A 6 3.29 7.73 -74.85
N PHE A 7 4.20 8.67 -74.62
CA PHE A 7 4.94 8.87 -73.37
C PHE A 7 4.07 9.55 -72.30
N SER A 8 4.13 9.03 -71.07
CA SER A 8 3.58 9.68 -69.87
C SER A 8 4.71 10.32 -69.06
N PHE A 9 4.61 11.63 -68.83
CA PHE A 9 5.53 12.38 -67.97
C PHE A 9 5.18 12.15 -66.49
N ARG A 10 6.11 11.57 -65.72
CA ARG A 10 6.06 11.56 -64.25
C ARG A 10 6.87 12.74 -63.71
N VAL A 11 6.19 13.64 -63.00
CA VAL A 11 6.81 14.69 -62.20
C VAL A 11 7.29 14.09 -60.88
N VAL A 12 8.59 14.17 -60.61
CA VAL A 12 9.20 13.76 -59.33
C VAL A 12 9.48 15.03 -58.52
N PRO A 13 8.86 15.24 -57.35
CA PRO A 13 9.24 16.34 -56.48
C PRO A 13 10.53 16.02 -55.71
N TRP A 14 11.45 16.98 -55.78
CA TRP A 14 12.71 17.07 -55.05
C TRP A 14 12.52 16.94 -53.52
N ARG A 15 13.40 16.17 -52.86
CA ARG A 15 13.60 16.19 -51.41
C ARG A 15 14.91 16.92 -51.08
N PRO A 16 14.92 17.95 -50.22
CA PRO A 16 16.17 18.54 -49.76
C PRO A 16 16.86 17.60 -48.75
N PHE A 17 18.15 17.37 -48.98
CA PHE A 17 19.07 16.72 -48.04
C PHE A 17 19.40 17.71 -46.92
N VAL A 18 19.01 17.41 -45.68
CA VAL A 18 19.53 18.08 -44.49
C VAL A 18 20.60 17.19 -43.88
N ILE A 19 21.85 17.62 -43.98
CA ILE A 19 22.98 17.02 -43.25
C ILE A 19 22.91 17.56 -41.82
N ALA A 20 22.38 16.77 -40.90
CA ALA A 20 22.51 17.03 -39.47
C ALA A 20 23.84 16.46 -38.99
N VAL A 21 24.79 17.34 -38.68
CA VAL A 21 26.05 17.00 -38.02
C VAL A 21 25.71 16.64 -36.56
N THR A 22 25.82 15.36 -36.21
CA THR A 22 25.73 14.90 -34.82
C THR A 22 27.04 15.21 -34.10
N LEU A 23 27.06 16.32 -33.36
CA LEU A 23 28.03 16.53 -32.28
C LEU A 23 27.69 15.57 -31.14
N GLY A 24 28.48 14.51 -31.01
CA GLY A 24 28.41 13.58 -29.89
C GLY A 24 28.87 14.26 -28.60
N LEU A 25 27.92 14.70 -27.80
CA LEU A 25 28.11 14.92 -26.36
C LEU A 25 27.52 13.70 -25.65
N ALA A 26 28.39 12.75 -25.31
CA ALA A 26 28.05 11.66 -24.42
C ALA A 26 27.92 12.22 -23.00
N TRP A 27 26.68 12.42 -22.55
CA TRP A 27 26.38 12.53 -21.13
C TRP A 27 26.27 11.13 -20.55
N PRO A 28 26.93 10.83 -19.41
CA PRO A 28 26.73 9.56 -18.75
C PRO A 28 25.29 9.51 -18.24
N VAL A 29 24.46 8.66 -18.87
CA VAL A 29 23.19 8.21 -18.30
C VAL A 29 23.55 7.43 -17.04
N HIS A 30 23.53 8.11 -15.90
CA HIS A 30 23.55 7.45 -14.61
C HIS A 30 22.24 6.68 -14.53
N ALA A 31 22.33 5.35 -14.44
CA ALA A 31 21.23 4.56 -13.95
C ALA A 31 20.90 5.09 -12.55
N GLU A 32 19.70 5.65 -12.36
CA GLU A 32 19.20 5.99 -11.03
C GLU A 32 19.22 4.72 -10.20
N GLU A 33 20.10 4.68 -9.22
CA GLU A 33 20.15 3.63 -8.22
C GLU A 33 18.78 3.53 -7.53
N PRO A 34 18.31 2.32 -7.20
CA PRO A 34 17.04 2.18 -6.50
C PRO A 34 17.11 2.94 -5.16
N LEU A 35 16.24 3.95 -5.00
CA LEU A 35 16.08 4.81 -3.82
C LEU A 35 15.58 4.09 -2.55
N LEU A 36 15.75 2.77 -2.47
CA LEU A 36 15.16 1.94 -1.44
C LEU A 36 16.23 1.03 -0.84
N ASN A 37 16.86 1.47 0.24
CA ASN A 37 17.71 0.61 1.07
C ASN A 37 16.87 -0.06 2.16
N LEU A 38 16.06 -1.07 1.78
CA LEU A 38 15.34 -1.93 2.75
C LEU A 38 16.25 -3.02 3.36
N GLY A 39 17.53 -3.06 3.01
CA GLY A 39 18.45 -4.12 3.43
C GLY A 39 18.97 -3.99 4.87
N ALA A 40 18.77 -2.85 5.52
CA ALA A 40 19.36 -2.56 6.83
C ALA A 40 18.61 -3.18 8.03
N GLU A 41 17.41 -3.76 7.83
CA GLU A 41 16.61 -4.35 8.92
C GLU A 41 16.70 -5.89 8.99
N ALA A 42 17.48 -6.54 8.10
CA ALA A 42 17.54 -8.00 7.99
C ALA A 42 18.87 -8.66 8.39
N GLN A 43 19.82 -7.93 9.01
CA GLN A 43 21.09 -8.51 9.47
C GLN A 43 21.44 -8.06 10.88
N GLY A 44 21.00 -8.84 11.87
CA GLY A 44 21.26 -8.60 13.28
C GLY A 44 21.33 -9.89 14.09
N SER A 45 22.12 -10.87 13.66
CA SER A 45 22.45 -12.04 14.51
C SER A 45 23.69 -12.79 14.02
N ALA A 46 24.87 -12.37 14.50
CA ALA A 46 26.04 -13.23 14.60
C ALA A 46 26.74 -12.97 15.96
N PRO A 47 27.19 -14.02 16.69
CA PRO A 47 27.65 -13.87 18.06
C PRO A 47 29.12 -13.44 18.16
N MET A 48 29.38 -12.42 18.97
CA MET A 48 30.73 -11.91 19.27
C MET A 48 31.40 -12.74 20.37
N GLN A 49 32.61 -13.24 20.11
CA GLN A 49 33.51 -13.84 21.11
C GLN A 49 34.17 -12.76 22.00
N PRO A 50 34.59 -13.07 23.24
CA PRO A 50 35.03 -12.07 24.20
C PRO A 50 36.48 -11.65 23.94
N ASN A 51 36.71 -10.33 23.92
CA ASN A 51 38.05 -9.77 23.76
C ASN A 51 38.71 -9.44 25.11
N ARG A 52 40.02 -9.62 25.07
CA ARG A 52 41.01 -9.64 26.14
C ARG A 52 41.29 -8.22 26.64
N GLU A 53 41.44 -8.08 27.97
CA GLU A 53 41.88 -6.85 28.64
C GLU A 53 43.30 -6.45 28.22
N SER A 54 43.51 -5.15 28.05
CA SER A 54 44.82 -4.51 28.22
C SER A 54 44.65 -3.08 28.75
N ASN A 55 45.11 -2.89 29.98
CA ASN A 55 45.29 -1.63 30.70
C ASN A 55 46.36 -0.75 30.03
N LEU A 56 46.19 0.58 30.08
CA LEU A 56 47.21 1.63 30.26
C LEU A 56 46.50 3.01 30.37
N PRO A 57 47.10 4.03 31.01
CA PRO A 57 46.42 4.88 31.97
C PRO A 57 46.03 6.27 31.46
N SER A 58 45.12 6.85 32.25
CA SER A 58 44.56 8.19 32.27
C SER A 58 45.53 9.35 32.10
N ASP A 59 45.17 10.30 31.24
CA ASP A 59 45.42 11.73 31.39
C ASP A 59 44.22 12.49 30.79
N GLU A 60 43.27 12.90 31.63
CA GLU A 60 42.20 13.83 31.29
C GLU A 60 42.70 15.27 31.42
N PRO A 61 42.34 16.19 30.49
CA PRO A 61 42.07 17.57 30.85
C PRO A 61 40.56 17.73 31.10
N GLU A 62 40.21 18.36 32.22
CA GLU A 62 38.84 18.75 32.59
C GLU A 62 38.14 19.50 31.45
N VAL A 63 37.07 18.91 30.91
CA VAL A 63 36.11 19.60 30.04
C VAL A 63 34.89 19.98 30.88
N ASP A 64 34.65 21.28 30.92
CA ASP A 64 33.49 21.99 31.44
C ASP A 64 32.17 21.21 31.24
N LYS A 65 31.44 20.95 32.34
CA LYS A 65 30.12 20.32 32.32
C LYS A 65 29.07 21.32 31.83
N GLY A 66 29.13 21.64 30.54
CA GLY A 66 28.03 22.27 29.82
C GLY A 66 26.80 21.37 29.83
N GLY A 67 25.76 21.78 30.56
CA GLY A 67 24.50 21.05 30.61
C GLY A 67 23.85 20.96 29.22
N MET A 68 23.39 19.76 28.85
CA MET A 68 22.69 19.50 27.58
C MET A 68 21.60 20.54 27.31
N THR A 69 21.62 21.11 26.12
CA THR A 69 20.60 22.05 25.65
C THR A 69 19.25 21.33 25.52
N GLN A 70 18.14 22.07 25.63
CA GLN A 70 16.80 21.48 25.47
C GLN A 70 16.62 20.76 24.13
N LYS A 71 17.30 21.24 23.08
CA LYS A 71 17.26 20.66 21.73
C LYS A 71 18.00 19.31 21.65
N GLU A 72 19.12 19.17 22.37
CA GLU A 72 19.84 17.90 22.49
C GLU A 72 19.09 16.91 23.38
N LYS A 73 18.39 17.38 24.42
CA LYS A 73 17.52 16.51 25.23
C LYS A 73 16.31 16.00 24.43
N GLN A 74 15.74 16.83 23.55
CA GLN A 74 14.65 16.42 22.65
C GLN A 74 15.13 15.42 21.60
N ALA A 75 16.24 15.72 20.92
CA ALA A 75 16.81 14.82 19.91
C ALA A 75 17.25 13.47 20.53
N ASN A 76 17.80 13.48 21.74
CA ASN A 76 18.21 12.26 22.45
C ASN A 76 16.99 11.49 23.03
N ALA A 77 15.89 12.17 23.37
CA ALA A 77 14.63 11.52 23.74
C ALA A 77 13.92 10.89 22.54
N GLU A 78 13.98 11.53 21.37
CA GLU A 78 13.47 11.00 20.10
C GLU A 78 14.31 9.79 19.63
N ASP A 79 15.64 9.86 19.71
CA ASP A 79 16.56 8.76 19.34
C ASP A 79 16.50 7.57 20.32
N GLN A 80 16.17 7.81 21.60
CA GLN A 80 15.93 6.72 22.56
C GLN A 80 14.52 6.12 22.46
N ALA A 81 13.51 6.90 22.06
CA ALA A 81 12.17 6.37 21.79
C ALA A 81 12.18 5.38 20.61
N ASP A 82 13.06 5.56 19.63
CA ASP A 82 13.15 4.68 18.45
C ASP A 82 13.81 3.32 18.74
N LYS A 83 14.60 3.21 19.81
CA LYS A 83 15.33 1.97 20.20
C LYS A 83 14.55 1.05 21.15
N GLN A 84 13.37 1.45 21.64
CA GLN A 84 12.52 0.61 22.48
C GLN A 84 11.53 -0.21 21.64
N LYS A 85 11.43 -1.50 21.94
CA LYS A 85 10.43 -2.41 21.36
C LYS A 85 9.05 -1.75 21.42
N PRO A 86 8.29 -1.71 20.31
CA PRO A 86 6.99 -1.07 20.30
C PRO A 86 6.08 -1.73 21.35
N PRO A 87 5.26 -0.93 22.07
CA PRO A 87 4.30 -1.45 23.04
C PRO A 87 3.38 -2.49 22.41
N GLU A 88 3.09 -3.54 23.17
CA GLU A 88 2.16 -4.58 22.73
C GLU A 88 0.75 -4.01 22.56
N TRP A 89 0.01 -4.52 21.57
CA TRP A 89 -1.36 -4.15 21.26
C TRP A 89 -2.08 -5.35 20.65
N GLY A 90 -3.40 -5.31 20.55
CA GLY A 90 -4.21 -6.39 20.01
C GLY A 90 -5.64 -5.97 19.71
N TYR A 91 -6.53 -6.95 19.57
CA TYR A 91 -7.94 -6.71 19.25
C TYR A 91 -8.89 -7.03 20.41
N HIS A 92 -8.36 -7.48 21.55
CA HIS A 92 -9.13 -7.99 22.70
C HIS A 92 -8.63 -7.43 24.03
N ASP A 93 -9.52 -7.45 25.02
CA ASP A 93 -9.25 -7.11 26.42
C ASP A 93 -8.56 -5.75 26.59
N GLU A 94 -7.54 -5.67 27.46
CA GLU A 94 -6.78 -4.45 27.76
C GLU A 94 -5.95 -3.95 26.57
N LEU A 95 -5.73 -4.80 25.56
CA LEU A 95 -4.98 -4.47 24.35
C LEU A 95 -5.88 -4.05 23.18
N ALA A 96 -7.20 -4.04 23.37
CA ALA A 96 -8.19 -3.80 22.33
C ALA A 96 -8.12 -2.38 21.72
N PRO A 97 -8.73 -2.14 20.54
CA PRO A 97 -8.60 -0.87 19.83
C PRO A 97 -9.08 0.36 20.60
N ARG A 98 -10.03 0.18 21.52
CA ARG A 98 -10.52 1.26 22.41
C ARG A 98 -9.46 1.76 23.40
N HIS A 99 -8.42 0.97 23.66
CA HIS A 99 -7.33 1.29 24.60
C HIS A 99 -6.02 1.66 23.90
N TRP A 100 -5.91 1.54 22.57
CA TRP A 100 -4.64 1.71 21.86
C TRP A 100 -3.91 3.03 22.18
N ALA A 101 -4.63 4.14 22.31
CA ALA A 101 -4.04 5.43 22.65
C ALA A 101 -3.47 5.51 24.08
N GLU A 102 -3.98 4.67 24.99
CA GLU A 102 -3.59 4.61 26.40
C GLU A 102 -2.36 3.71 26.61
N LEU A 103 -2.10 2.78 25.68
CA LEU A 103 -0.99 1.82 25.77
C LEU A 103 0.38 2.52 25.69
N SER A 104 0.46 3.66 24.98
CA SER A 104 1.70 4.42 24.84
C SER A 104 1.46 5.79 24.22
N PRO A 105 2.24 6.83 24.57
CA PRO A 105 2.27 8.09 23.85
C PRO A 105 2.53 7.95 22.35
N ARG A 106 3.23 6.89 21.91
CA ARG A 106 3.47 6.61 20.48
C ARG A 106 2.19 6.30 19.71
N TYR A 107 1.12 5.91 20.41
CA TYR A 107 -0.17 5.52 19.83
C TYR A 107 -1.26 6.58 20.04
N ALA A 108 -0.91 7.79 20.49
CA ALA A 108 -1.86 8.86 20.78
C ALA A 108 -2.82 9.16 19.60
N LEU A 109 -2.33 9.08 18.36
CA LEU A 109 -3.14 9.28 17.15
C LEU A 109 -4.30 8.28 17.03
N CYS A 110 -4.20 7.11 17.64
CA CYS A 110 -5.28 6.13 17.64
C CYS A 110 -6.55 6.64 18.34
N GLY A 111 -6.43 7.59 19.27
CA GLY A 111 -7.54 8.20 20.01
C GLY A 111 -7.80 9.66 19.63
N GLU A 112 -6.75 10.44 19.39
CA GLU A 112 -6.84 11.88 19.13
C GLU A 112 -6.98 12.23 17.63
N GLY A 113 -6.70 11.26 16.75
CA GLY A 113 -6.73 11.45 15.30
C GLY A 113 -8.06 11.95 14.75
N GLN A 114 -7.99 12.78 13.72
CA GLN A 114 -9.15 13.38 13.05
C GLN A 114 -9.45 12.77 11.67
N SER A 115 -8.54 11.94 11.17
CA SER A 115 -8.63 11.28 9.87
C SER A 115 -8.37 9.78 10.00
N GLN A 116 -8.93 9.14 11.02
CA GLN A 116 -8.70 7.74 11.32
C GLN A 116 -9.46 6.79 10.37
N SER A 117 -8.90 5.60 10.17
CA SER A 117 -9.45 4.47 9.40
C SER A 117 -9.63 3.23 10.30
N PRO A 118 -10.53 2.29 9.96
CA PRO A 118 -11.40 2.27 8.77
C PRO A 118 -12.60 3.22 8.90
N ILE A 119 -13.41 3.37 7.84
CA ILE A 119 -14.66 4.14 7.85
C ILE A 119 -15.82 3.33 7.30
N ASN A 120 -17.04 3.79 7.56
CA ASN A 120 -18.23 3.31 6.86
C ASN A 120 -18.35 4.00 5.48
N LEU A 121 -18.23 3.21 4.42
CA LEU A 121 -18.35 3.62 3.02
C LEU A 121 -19.84 3.76 2.67
N LYS A 122 -20.39 4.94 2.94
CA LYS A 122 -21.78 5.26 2.59
C LYS A 122 -21.85 5.71 1.14
N ARG A 123 -22.53 4.94 0.29
CA ARG A 123 -22.71 5.30 -1.12
C ARG A 123 -23.49 6.60 -1.26
N GLN A 124 -24.52 6.77 -0.43
CA GLN A 124 -25.23 8.03 -0.28
C GLN A 124 -24.34 9.05 0.44
N GLY A 125 -24.05 10.17 -0.23
CA GLY A 125 -23.14 11.20 0.27
C GLY A 125 -21.69 11.05 -0.21
N ALA A 126 -21.33 9.94 -0.86
CA ALA A 126 -20.08 9.83 -1.60
C ALA A 126 -20.16 10.67 -2.89
N VAL A 127 -19.18 11.54 -3.09
CA VAL A 127 -19.13 12.51 -4.19
C VAL A 127 -18.60 11.82 -5.45
N GLY A 128 -19.40 11.85 -6.53
CA GLY A 128 -19.01 11.35 -7.84
C GLY A 128 -17.88 12.16 -8.44
N THR A 129 -17.01 11.51 -9.21
CA THR A 129 -15.88 12.18 -9.85
C THR A 129 -15.71 11.73 -11.29
N THR A 130 -15.33 12.69 -12.15
CA THR A 130 -14.86 12.45 -13.52
C THR A 130 -13.35 12.68 -13.54
N GLY A 131 -12.58 11.68 -13.97
CA GLY A 131 -11.12 11.81 -14.05
C GLY A 131 -10.38 11.78 -12.71
N LEU A 132 -10.97 11.21 -11.65
CA LEU A 132 -10.18 10.85 -10.46
C LEU A 132 -9.01 9.98 -10.93
N PRO A 133 -7.75 10.35 -10.62
CA PRO A 133 -6.62 9.55 -11.06
C PRO A 133 -6.84 8.11 -10.63
N GLY A 134 -6.97 7.23 -11.62
CA GLY A 134 -6.86 5.80 -11.39
C GLY A 134 -5.49 5.51 -10.78
N PHE A 135 -5.35 4.36 -10.17
CA PHE A 135 -4.04 3.88 -9.77
C PHE A 135 -3.59 2.84 -10.78
N ASP A 136 -2.47 3.13 -11.43
CA ASP A 136 -1.84 2.17 -12.33
C ASP A 136 -1.19 1.09 -11.46
N VAL A 137 -1.78 -0.10 -11.48
CA VAL A 137 -1.30 -1.27 -10.75
C VAL A 137 -0.21 -1.94 -11.56
N HIS A 138 1.01 -1.98 -11.01
CA HIS A 138 2.15 -2.67 -11.59
C HIS A 138 2.65 -3.72 -10.62
N TYR A 139 1.90 -4.81 -10.46
CA TYR A 139 2.34 -5.93 -9.65
C TYR A 139 2.99 -7.01 -10.51
N ARG A 140 4.12 -7.52 -10.04
CA ARG A 140 4.83 -8.62 -10.67
C ARG A 140 4.36 -9.92 -10.05
N GLU A 141 4.49 -11.00 -10.82
CA GLU A 141 4.36 -12.33 -10.26
C GLU A 141 5.54 -12.61 -9.32
N THR A 142 5.24 -13.03 -8.09
CA THR A 142 6.25 -13.36 -7.08
C THR A 142 5.92 -14.70 -6.41
N VAL A 143 6.94 -15.29 -5.79
CA VAL A 143 6.78 -16.45 -4.90
C VAL A 143 5.93 -16.03 -3.69
N LEU A 144 5.03 -16.92 -3.26
CA LEU A 144 4.18 -16.70 -2.10
C LEU A 144 5.01 -16.76 -0.80
N LYS A 145 5.06 -15.66 -0.07
CA LYS A 145 5.71 -15.52 1.23
C LYS A 145 4.68 -15.14 2.28
N THR A 146 4.31 -16.06 3.17
CA THR A 146 3.27 -15.84 4.17
C THR A 146 3.89 -15.65 5.55
N GLU A 147 3.37 -14.73 6.34
CA GLU A 147 3.81 -14.47 7.71
C GLU A 147 2.60 -14.14 8.58
N PHE A 148 2.59 -14.63 9.83
CA PHE A 148 1.56 -14.27 10.81
C PHE A 148 2.22 -13.62 12.02
N ASP A 149 1.93 -12.35 12.27
CA ASP A 149 2.55 -11.56 13.36
C ASP A 149 1.81 -11.67 14.71
N GLY A 150 0.96 -12.69 14.84
CA GLY A 150 0.06 -12.88 15.98
C GLY A 150 -1.23 -12.06 15.90
N LYS A 151 -1.36 -11.16 14.92
CA LYS A 151 -2.53 -10.28 14.75
C LYS A 151 -3.02 -10.24 13.31
N ARG A 152 -2.10 -10.39 12.35
CA ARG A 152 -2.34 -10.23 10.91
C ARG A 152 -1.61 -11.31 10.15
N LEU A 153 -2.33 -11.92 9.20
CA LEU A 153 -1.74 -12.73 8.15
C LEU A 153 -1.32 -11.81 7.00
N LYS A 154 -0.01 -11.75 6.75
CA LYS A 154 0.59 -10.96 5.69
C LYS A 154 1.11 -11.87 4.58
N VAL A 155 1.02 -11.38 3.36
CA VAL A 155 1.78 -11.89 2.23
C VAL A 155 2.81 -10.84 1.85
N ASN A 156 4.07 -11.13 2.16
CA ASN A 156 5.19 -10.22 1.94
C ASN A 156 5.59 -10.20 0.45
N VAL A 157 5.78 -9.01 -0.11
CA VAL A 157 6.03 -8.81 -1.53
C VAL A 157 7.45 -8.23 -1.71
N PRO A 158 8.33 -8.91 -2.47
CA PRO A 158 9.62 -8.35 -2.84
C PRO A 158 9.49 -7.02 -3.62
N VAL A 159 10.50 -6.17 -3.50
CA VAL A 159 10.57 -4.88 -4.21
C VAL A 159 10.34 -5.05 -5.71
N GLY A 160 9.59 -4.12 -6.31
CA GLY A 160 9.35 -4.08 -7.75
C GLY A 160 7.88 -4.11 -8.17
N SER A 161 6.98 -4.48 -7.26
CA SER A 161 5.53 -4.30 -7.40
C SER A 161 5.11 -2.95 -6.82
N TYR A 162 4.32 -2.16 -7.53
CA TYR A 162 3.98 -0.81 -7.09
C TYR A 162 2.65 -0.31 -7.66
N VAL A 163 2.16 0.77 -7.06
CA VAL A 163 1.12 1.63 -7.66
C VAL A 163 1.69 3.01 -7.96
N ARG A 164 1.14 3.66 -8.99
CA ARG A 164 1.36 5.09 -9.22
C ARG A 164 0.10 5.87 -8.89
N LEU A 165 0.27 6.88 -8.05
CA LEU A 165 -0.75 7.89 -7.81
C LEU A 165 -0.18 9.23 -8.27
N GLN A 166 -0.76 9.76 -9.35
CA GLN A 166 -0.19 10.91 -10.08
C GLN A 166 1.26 10.60 -10.51
N ASN A 167 2.21 11.47 -10.18
CA ASN A 167 3.62 11.29 -10.57
C ASN A 167 4.46 10.59 -9.48
N ARG A 168 3.81 9.99 -8.47
CA ARG A 168 4.50 9.35 -7.34
C ARG A 168 4.29 7.84 -7.32
N ARG A 169 5.38 7.12 -7.06
CA ARG A 169 5.43 5.66 -7.00
C ARG A 169 5.43 5.20 -5.55
N TYR A 170 4.58 4.22 -5.24
CA TYR A 170 4.47 3.59 -3.93
C TYR A 170 4.67 2.08 -4.09
N GLU A 171 5.74 1.55 -3.50
CA GLU A 171 6.05 0.11 -3.55
C GLU A 171 5.03 -0.67 -2.70
N LEU A 172 4.53 -1.78 -3.23
CA LEU A 172 3.76 -2.75 -2.48
C LEU A 172 4.71 -3.50 -1.53
N ILE A 173 4.50 -3.35 -0.22
CA ILE A 173 5.31 -4.02 0.81
C ILE A 173 4.72 -5.40 1.10
N HIS A 174 3.43 -5.44 1.35
CA HIS A 174 2.68 -6.65 1.64
C HIS A 174 1.19 -6.42 1.41
N TYR A 175 0.42 -7.49 1.41
CA TYR A 175 -1.02 -7.41 1.62
C TYR A 175 -1.45 -8.26 2.81
N GLU A 176 -2.48 -7.82 3.51
CA GLU A 176 -2.95 -8.44 4.76
C GLU A 176 -4.46 -8.64 4.78
N PHE A 177 -4.90 -9.58 5.61
CA PHE A 177 -6.30 -10.00 5.72
C PHE A 177 -6.91 -9.64 7.07
N HIS A 178 -8.17 -9.24 7.04
CA HIS A 178 -8.98 -8.97 8.22
C HIS A 178 -10.30 -9.75 8.19
N THR A 179 -10.70 -10.25 9.37
CA THR A 179 -11.97 -10.92 9.60
C THR A 179 -12.61 -10.40 10.91
N PRO A 180 -13.82 -9.84 10.89
CA PRO A 180 -14.58 -9.42 9.68
C PRO A 180 -13.86 -8.29 8.92
N SER A 181 -14.48 -7.71 7.89
CA SER A 181 -13.93 -6.52 7.25
C SER A 181 -13.81 -5.35 8.22
N GLU A 182 -12.78 -4.54 8.03
CA GLU A 182 -12.57 -3.31 8.78
C GLU A 182 -13.49 -2.19 8.26
N HIS A 183 -13.49 -2.00 6.94
CA HIS A 183 -14.45 -1.12 6.28
C HIS A 183 -15.84 -1.73 6.35
N GLN A 184 -16.83 -0.86 6.49
CA GLN A 184 -18.23 -1.20 6.28
C GLN A 184 -18.70 -0.59 4.97
N LYS A 185 -19.74 -1.17 4.37
CA LYS A 185 -20.50 -0.54 3.29
C LYS A 185 -21.93 -0.32 3.74
N ASP A 186 -22.38 0.92 3.70
CA ASP A 186 -23.72 1.33 4.14
C ASP A 186 -24.11 0.79 5.53
N GLY A 187 -23.13 0.69 6.44
CA GLY A 187 -23.31 0.23 7.83
C GLY A 187 -23.14 -1.27 8.08
N PHE A 188 -22.83 -2.06 7.04
CA PHE A 188 -22.65 -3.50 7.16
C PHE A 188 -21.18 -3.90 6.96
N ALA A 189 -20.68 -4.73 7.87
CA ALA A 189 -19.41 -5.41 7.68
C ALA A 189 -19.56 -6.57 6.69
N TYR A 190 -18.48 -6.85 5.98
CA TYR A 190 -18.32 -8.02 5.14
C TYR A 190 -17.59 -9.12 5.92
N PRO A 191 -17.74 -10.40 5.51
CA PRO A 191 -17.02 -11.51 6.13
C PRO A 191 -15.49 -11.36 6.21
N ALA A 192 -14.87 -10.72 5.22
CA ALA A 192 -13.43 -10.45 5.24
C ALA A 192 -13.05 -9.24 4.39
N GLU A 193 -11.84 -8.74 4.59
CA GLU A 193 -11.20 -7.68 3.81
C GLU A 193 -9.74 -8.03 3.54
N LEU A 194 -9.25 -7.73 2.34
CA LEU A 194 -7.83 -7.73 2.01
C LEU A 194 -7.37 -6.30 1.77
N GLN A 195 -6.22 -5.94 2.34
CA GLN A 195 -5.59 -4.63 2.21
C GLN A 195 -4.18 -4.78 1.63
N TRP A 196 -3.90 -4.12 0.50
CA TRP A 196 -2.55 -3.96 -0.03
C TRP A 196 -1.92 -2.68 0.53
N VAL A 197 -0.80 -2.83 1.22
CA VAL A 197 -0.09 -1.73 1.88
C VAL A 197 1.09 -1.30 1.02
N HIS A 198 1.08 -0.04 0.59
CA HIS A 198 2.15 0.54 -0.22
C HIS A 198 2.84 1.68 0.52
N LYS A 199 4.12 1.90 0.22
CA LYS A 199 4.93 2.97 0.81
C LYS A 199 5.87 3.57 -0.23
N ASP A 200 6.07 4.87 -0.19
CA ASP A 200 7.10 5.54 -0.99
C ASP A 200 8.42 5.70 -0.21
N GLY A 201 9.47 6.20 -0.88
CA GLY A 201 10.79 6.40 -0.28
C GLY A 201 10.85 7.46 0.83
N GLU A 202 9.81 8.28 0.97
CA GLU A 202 9.68 9.26 2.07
C GLU A 202 8.82 8.72 3.23
N GLY A 203 8.31 7.49 3.09
CA GLY A 203 7.54 6.81 4.11
C GLY A 203 6.05 7.12 4.13
N ASN A 204 5.51 7.74 3.07
CA ASN A 204 4.07 7.97 2.94
C ASN A 204 3.38 6.70 2.45
N TYR A 205 2.15 6.46 2.94
CA TYR A 205 1.40 5.24 2.66
C TYR A 205 0.25 5.43 1.68
N VAL A 206 0.00 4.39 0.88
CA VAL A 206 -1.21 4.21 0.08
C VAL A 206 -1.74 2.81 0.35
N ASN A 207 -2.99 2.71 0.81
CA ASN A 207 -3.66 1.45 1.03
C ASN A 207 -4.75 1.25 -0.04
N VAL A 208 -4.70 0.10 -0.70
CA VAL A 208 -5.79 -0.38 -1.56
C VAL A 208 -6.50 -1.49 -0.80
N ALA A 209 -7.82 -1.62 -0.91
CA ALA A 209 -8.55 -2.70 -0.25
C ALA A 209 -9.67 -3.27 -1.10
N VAL A 210 -10.00 -4.54 -0.85
CA VAL A 210 -11.14 -5.24 -1.41
C VAL A 210 -11.87 -6.02 -0.32
N LEU A 211 -13.20 -5.99 -0.40
CA LEU A 211 -14.08 -6.71 0.51
C LEU A 211 -14.41 -8.09 -0.05
N PHE A 212 -14.64 -9.08 0.80
CA PHE A 212 -15.11 -10.41 0.40
C PHE A 212 -16.55 -10.64 0.85
N ARG A 213 -17.38 -11.16 -0.04
CA ARG A 213 -18.71 -11.70 0.29
C ARG A 213 -18.74 -13.21 0.08
N GLU A 214 -19.71 -13.85 0.71
CA GLU A 214 -20.02 -15.25 0.40
C GLU A 214 -20.44 -15.40 -1.07
N GLY A 215 -19.92 -16.44 -1.73
CA GLY A 215 -20.21 -16.74 -3.13
C GLY A 215 -19.36 -17.92 -3.63
N GLN A 216 -18.90 -17.83 -4.88
CA GLN A 216 -18.01 -18.82 -5.46
C GLN A 216 -16.67 -18.91 -4.72
N ALA A 217 -16.07 -20.11 -4.72
CA ALA A 217 -14.75 -20.31 -4.16
C ALA A 217 -13.70 -19.45 -4.88
N ASN A 218 -12.79 -18.87 -4.10
CA ASN A 218 -11.73 -18.01 -4.62
C ASN A 218 -10.41 -18.79 -4.65
N GLU A 219 -9.87 -19.04 -5.85
CA GLU A 219 -8.65 -19.84 -6.03
C GLU A 219 -7.41 -19.17 -5.41
N ALA A 220 -7.31 -17.84 -5.51
CA ALA A 220 -6.22 -17.07 -4.91
C ALA A 220 -6.26 -17.16 -3.38
N LEU A 221 -7.46 -17.05 -2.78
CA LEU A 221 -7.63 -17.24 -1.34
C LEU A 221 -7.31 -18.67 -0.91
N GLU A 222 -7.71 -19.69 -1.68
CA GLU A 222 -7.38 -21.09 -1.38
C GLU A 222 -5.87 -21.31 -1.35
N THR A 223 -5.17 -20.69 -2.30
CA THR A 223 -3.72 -20.74 -2.38
C THR A 223 -3.07 -20.18 -1.11
N VAL A 224 -3.58 -19.07 -0.56
CA VAL A 224 -3.12 -18.53 0.72
C VAL A 224 -3.47 -19.47 1.87
N LEU A 225 -4.71 -19.94 1.97
CA LEU A 225 -5.20 -20.80 3.07
C LEU A 225 -4.50 -22.17 3.12
N SER A 226 -4.01 -22.66 1.98
CA SER A 226 -3.23 -23.90 1.89
C SER A 226 -1.75 -23.71 2.28
N ASN A 227 -1.29 -22.46 2.35
CA ASN A 227 0.10 -22.08 2.61
C ASN A 227 0.23 -21.14 3.82
N LEU A 228 -0.67 -21.27 4.81
CA LEU A 228 -0.59 -20.54 6.06
C LEU A 228 0.75 -20.84 6.78
N PRO A 229 1.36 -19.85 7.44
CA PRO A 229 2.59 -20.04 8.19
C PRO A 229 2.31 -20.90 9.43
N GLY A 230 3.24 -21.81 9.75
CA GLY A 230 3.11 -22.75 10.87
C GLY A 230 3.54 -22.16 12.23
N GLU A 231 4.39 -21.12 12.21
CA GLU A 231 4.89 -20.45 13.41
C GLU A 231 4.68 -18.94 13.31
N MET A 232 4.46 -18.29 14.46
CA MET A 232 4.25 -16.85 14.55
C MET A 232 5.58 -16.09 14.33
N ASN A 233 5.53 -14.94 13.65
CA ASN A 233 6.66 -14.07 13.32
C ASN A 233 7.77 -14.80 12.53
N GLN A 234 7.41 -15.84 11.77
CA GLN A 234 8.30 -16.50 10.84
C GLN A 234 7.71 -16.43 9.43
N GLU A 235 8.47 -15.87 8.51
CA GLU A 235 8.13 -15.88 7.09
C GLU A 235 8.28 -17.31 6.55
N ARG A 236 7.19 -17.84 5.99
CA ARG A 236 7.17 -19.07 5.22
C ARG A 236 7.31 -18.74 3.74
N VAL A 237 8.45 -19.09 3.16
CA VAL A 237 8.69 -18.99 1.71
C VAL A 237 8.18 -20.26 1.03
N ASN A 238 7.22 -20.14 0.11
CA ASN A 238 6.63 -21.27 -0.61
C ASN A 238 7.21 -21.36 -2.02
N GLU A 239 8.45 -21.85 -2.16
CA GLU A 239 9.30 -21.75 -3.37
C GLU A 239 8.67 -22.28 -4.69
N GLY A 240 7.61 -23.09 -4.63
CA GLY A 240 6.88 -23.58 -5.81
C GLY A 240 5.50 -22.93 -6.04
N VAL A 241 5.08 -22.02 -5.17
CA VAL A 241 3.75 -21.40 -5.22
C VAL A 241 3.89 -19.96 -5.65
N LYS A 242 3.27 -19.63 -6.78
CA LYS A 242 3.19 -18.26 -7.29
C LYS A 242 1.79 -17.73 -7.05
N LEU A 243 1.71 -16.50 -6.56
CA LEU A 243 0.43 -15.84 -6.33
C LEU A 243 0.58 -14.36 -6.68
N PRO A 244 0.26 -13.97 -7.93
CA PRO A 244 0.18 -12.57 -8.31
C PRO A 244 -0.82 -11.81 -7.42
N ALA A 245 -0.39 -10.69 -6.85
CA ALA A 245 -1.29 -9.82 -6.07
C ALA A 245 -2.47 -9.27 -6.90
N THR A 246 -2.37 -9.32 -8.25
CA THR A 246 -3.46 -8.97 -9.18
C THR A 246 -4.63 -9.93 -9.14
N ASP A 247 -4.46 -11.16 -8.65
CA ASP A 247 -5.51 -12.19 -8.63
C ASP A 247 -6.62 -11.85 -7.63
N PHE A 248 -6.33 -10.95 -6.70
CA PHE A 248 -7.31 -10.37 -5.79
C PHE A 248 -7.93 -9.05 -6.29
N ILE A 249 -7.63 -8.60 -7.51
CA ILE A 249 -8.23 -7.38 -8.03
C ILE A 249 -9.56 -7.69 -8.72
N PRO A 250 -10.68 -7.06 -8.32
CA PRO A 250 -11.98 -7.35 -8.91
C PRO A 250 -12.05 -6.93 -10.39
N PRO A 251 -12.98 -7.54 -11.18
CA PRO A 251 -13.18 -7.17 -12.58
C PRO A 251 -13.52 -5.69 -12.75
N SER A 252 -14.43 -5.15 -11.93
CA SER A 252 -14.71 -3.72 -11.89
C SER A 252 -13.62 -2.97 -11.13
N ARG A 253 -13.05 -1.95 -11.78
CA ARG A 253 -12.05 -1.05 -11.17
C ARG A 253 -12.67 0.18 -10.53
N LYS A 254 -13.98 0.17 -10.25
CA LYS A 254 -14.65 1.23 -9.49
C LYS A 254 -14.22 1.18 -8.02
N PHE A 255 -13.83 2.32 -7.45
CA PHE A 255 -13.39 2.39 -6.05
C PHE A 255 -13.88 3.67 -5.35
N TYR A 256 -13.95 3.60 -4.03
CA TYR A 256 -14.04 4.76 -3.15
C TYR A 256 -12.63 5.26 -2.81
N LYS A 257 -12.47 6.57 -2.63
CA LYS A 257 -11.20 7.17 -2.20
C LYS A 257 -11.41 8.14 -1.05
N TYR A 258 -10.53 8.09 -0.06
CA TYR A 258 -10.52 9.05 1.05
C TYR A 258 -9.13 9.16 1.70
N HIS A 259 -8.92 10.20 2.51
CA HIS A 259 -7.73 10.35 3.35
C HIS A 259 -7.99 9.73 4.73
N GLY A 260 -7.11 8.83 5.14
CA GLY A 260 -7.28 8.01 6.33
C GLY A 260 -6.00 7.86 7.14
N SER A 261 -5.96 6.77 7.90
CA SER A 261 -4.82 6.37 8.71
C SER A 261 -4.43 4.91 8.44
N LEU A 262 -3.33 4.46 9.02
CA LEU A 262 -3.15 3.03 9.27
C LEU A 262 -4.28 2.54 10.21
N ALA A 263 -4.77 1.32 9.98
CA ALA A 263 -5.85 0.73 10.77
C ALA A 263 -5.34 -0.03 12.02
N HIS A 264 -4.06 0.09 12.31
CA HIS A 264 -3.40 -0.45 13.49
C HIS A 264 -2.45 0.60 14.08
N PRO A 265 -2.02 0.45 15.35
CA PRO A 265 -1.01 1.34 15.94
C PRO A 265 0.26 1.43 15.06
N PRO A 266 0.85 2.63 14.90
CA PRO A 266 0.56 3.87 15.64
C PRO A 266 -0.60 4.73 15.08
N CYS A 267 -1.42 4.18 14.18
CA CYS A 267 -2.57 4.86 13.58
C CYS A 267 -2.22 6.17 12.87
N THR A 268 -1.03 6.23 12.27
CA THR A 268 -0.52 7.38 11.52
C THR A 268 -1.50 7.78 10.42
N GLU A 269 -1.84 9.06 10.36
CA GLU A 269 -2.75 9.65 9.37
C GLU A 269 -2.04 9.94 8.03
N SER A 270 -2.73 10.62 7.11
CA SER A 270 -2.25 10.96 5.77
C SER A 270 -2.05 9.75 4.85
N VAL A 271 -2.77 8.65 5.13
CA VAL A 271 -2.81 7.48 4.25
C VAL A 271 -3.88 7.68 3.19
N TYR A 272 -3.53 7.54 1.91
CA TYR A 272 -4.55 7.47 0.87
C TYR A 272 -5.18 6.08 0.85
N TRP A 273 -6.50 6.01 1.04
CA TRP A 273 -7.25 4.78 0.92
C TRP A 273 -8.00 4.71 -0.40
N MET A 274 -7.95 3.55 -1.04
CA MET A 274 -8.75 3.21 -2.22
C MET A 274 -9.43 1.86 -1.98
N VAL A 275 -10.75 1.84 -1.83
CA VAL A 275 -11.50 0.61 -1.53
C VAL A 275 -12.39 0.26 -2.72
N PHE A 276 -12.18 -0.90 -3.34
CA PHE A 276 -12.99 -1.33 -4.48
C PHE A 276 -14.49 -1.40 -4.12
N ASP A 277 -15.35 -0.92 -5.01
CA ASP A 277 -16.81 -0.95 -4.81
C ASP A 277 -17.38 -2.36 -4.96
N GLN A 278 -16.79 -3.15 -5.87
CA GLN A 278 -17.18 -4.52 -6.12
C GLN A 278 -16.41 -5.46 -5.16
N PRO A 279 -17.11 -6.21 -4.28
CA PRO A 279 -16.45 -7.23 -3.48
C PRO A 279 -16.04 -8.42 -4.34
N LEU A 280 -15.01 -9.14 -3.90
CA LEU A 280 -14.74 -10.49 -4.36
C LEU A 280 -15.67 -11.50 -3.70
N GLU A 281 -15.83 -12.65 -4.34
CA GLU A 281 -16.51 -13.79 -3.74
C GLU A 281 -15.47 -14.73 -3.13
N ALA A 282 -15.86 -15.41 -2.05
CA ALA A 282 -15.20 -16.57 -1.49
C ALA A 282 -16.26 -17.53 -0.95
N SER A 283 -15.96 -18.83 -0.92
CA SER A 283 -16.89 -19.80 -0.36
C SER A 283 -17.00 -19.65 1.16
N VAL A 284 -18.14 -20.04 1.72
CA VAL A 284 -18.36 -20.05 3.19
C VAL A 284 -17.23 -20.80 3.90
N SER A 285 -16.82 -21.96 3.39
CA SER A 285 -15.72 -22.75 3.99
C SER A 285 -14.39 -22.00 4.02
N GLN A 286 -14.07 -21.23 2.98
CA GLN A 286 -12.84 -20.42 2.94
C GLN A 286 -12.89 -19.27 3.94
N LEU A 287 -14.03 -18.57 4.00
CA LEU A 287 -14.24 -17.46 4.95
C LEU A 287 -14.21 -17.95 6.39
N THR A 288 -14.81 -19.11 6.69
CA THR A 288 -14.73 -19.75 8.00
C THR A 288 -13.30 -20.12 8.36
N ARG A 289 -12.55 -20.79 7.48
CA ARG A 289 -11.14 -21.13 7.73
C ARG A 289 -10.28 -19.89 7.98
N LEU A 290 -10.51 -18.81 7.24
CA LEU A 290 -9.79 -17.56 7.44
C LEU A 290 -10.12 -16.94 8.80
N GLN A 291 -11.40 -16.88 9.16
CA GLN A 291 -11.89 -16.36 10.44
C GLN A 291 -11.41 -17.19 11.64
N GLU A 292 -11.36 -18.52 11.50
CA GLU A 292 -10.82 -19.43 12.52
C GLU A 292 -9.33 -19.21 12.74
N TYR A 293 -8.59 -18.95 11.67
CA TYR A 293 -7.15 -18.69 11.75
C TYR A 293 -6.83 -17.31 12.35
N LEU A 294 -7.55 -16.27 11.92
CA LEU A 294 -7.26 -14.88 12.31
C LEU A 294 -7.97 -14.44 13.61
N GLY A 295 -9.11 -15.05 13.94
CA GLY A 295 -10.02 -14.51 14.94
C GLY A 295 -10.61 -13.16 14.50
N ASN A 296 -11.02 -12.35 15.46
CA ASN A 296 -11.55 -11.01 15.20
C ASN A 296 -10.43 -9.97 15.22
N ASN A 297 -9.86 -9.65 14.06
CA ASN A 297 -8.72 -8.74 13.93
C ASN A 297 -9.07 -7.43 13.18
N ALA A 298 -10.30 -6.97 13.34
CA ALA A 298 -10.80 -5.77 12.69
C ALA A 298 -10.90 -4.59 13.67
N ARG A 299 -10.27 -3.45 13.35
CA ARG A 299 -10.50 -2.20 14.08
C ARG A 299 -11.93 -1.72 13.82
N PRO A 300 -12.66 -1.23 14.85
CA PRO A 300 -13.97 -0.61 14.65
C PRO A 300 -13.92 0.59 13.70
N VAL A 301 -15.02 0.83 12.98
CA VAL A 301 -15.17 2.01 12.10
C VAL A 301 -15.01 3.31 12.86
N GLN A 302 -14.31 4.25 12.24
CA GLN A 302 -13.99 5.56 12.77
C GLN A 302 -14.88 6.63 12.13
N PRO A 303 -15.21 7.72 12.85
CA PRO A 303 -16.05 8.79 12.30
C PRO A 303 -15.42 9.46 11.08
N LEU A 304 -16.22 9.73 10.04
CA LEU A 304 -15.74 10.41 8.82
C LEU A 304 -15.25 11.85 9.10
N LYS A 305 -15.87 12.54 10.07
CA LYS A 305 -15.58 13.94 10.45
C LYS A 305 -15.65 14.86 9.21
N ALA A 306 -14.71 15.78 9.05
CA ALA A 306 -14.69 16.77 7.97
C ALA A 306 -14.25 16.22 6.60
N ARG A 307 -13.94 14.93 6.50
CA ARG A 307 -13.43 14.32 5.27
C ARG A 307 -14.54 14.07 4.27
N THR A 308 -14.20 14.13 3.00
CA THR A 308 -15.08 13.74 1.90
C THR A 308 -14.75 12.33 1.44
N LEU A 309 -15.80 11.51 1.29
CA LEU A 309 -15.70 10.23 0.60
C LEU A 309 -15.92 10.45 -0.90
N LEU A 310 -14.93 10.13 -1.73
CA LEU A 310 -15.03 10.21 -3.17
C LEU A 310 -15.37 8.82 -3.73
N LYS A 311 -16.05 8.77 -4.87
CA LYS A 311 -16.22 7.55 -5.69
C LYS A 311 -15.72 7.81 -7.11
N SER A 312 -15.03 6.84 -7.69
CA SER A 312 -14.31 6.96 -8.97
C SER A 312 -15.21 6.97 -10.21
N TRP A 313 -16.52 7.14 -10.03
CA TRP A 313 -17.51 7.19 -11.10
C TRP A 313 -18.42 8.41 -10.88
N PRO A 314 -19.00 8.98 -11.94
CA PRO A 314 -19.87 10.14 -11.81
C PRO A 314 -21.18 9.82 -11.08
N ASP A 315 -21.85 10.86 -10.61
CA ASP A 315 -23.20 10.75 -10.08
C ASP A 315 -24.20 10.42 -11.20
N GLU A 316 -25.24 9.62 -10.90
CA GLU A 316 -26.21 9.14 -11.90
C GLU A 316 -26.94 10.27 -12.63
N SER A 317 -27.02 11.47 -12.05
CA SER A 317 -27.61 12.66 -12.69
C SER A 317 -26.76 13.26 -13.82
N GLU A 318 -25.47 12.92 -13.93
CA GLU A 318 -24.58 13.46 -14.98
C GLU A 318 -24.58 12.61 -16.27
N GLN A 319 -25.24 11.44 -16.28
CA GLN A 319 -25.37 10.61 -17.49
C GLN A 319 -26.46 11.07 -18.47
N ALA A 320 -27.26 12.10 -18.12
CA ALA A 320 -28.45 12.50 -18.87
C ALA A 320 -28.33 13.86 -19.59
N ALA A 321 -27.16 14.21 -20.14
CA ALA A 321 -26.98 15.43 -20.92
C ALA A 321 -26.27 15.24 -22.27
N ASP A 322 -26.39 14.06 -22.89
CA ASP A 322 -26.25 13.96 -24.35
C ASP A 322 -27.58 14.38 -24.99
N TYR A 323 -27.83 15.69 -25.08
CA TYR A 323 -28.89 16.21 -25.95
C TYR A 323 -28.39 16.09 -27.39
N PRO A 324 -29.03 15.27 -28.26
CA PRO A 324 -28.72 15.29 -29.67
C PRO A 324 -29.16 16.66 -30.21
N PHE A 325 -28.20 17.53 -30.50
CA PHE A 325 -28.44 18.69 -31.34
C PHE A 325 -28.93 18.17 -32.69
N TYR A 326 -30.22 18.31 -32.96
CA TYR A 326 -30.79 18.10 -34.28
C TYR A 326 -30.15 19.11 -35.24
N TYR A 327 -29.17 18.65 -36.03
CA TYR A 327 -28.94 19.25 -37.33
C TYR A 327 -30.15 18.90 -38.19
N THR A 328 -30.98 19.91 -38.46
CA THR A 328 -31.86 19.87 -39.63
C THR A 328 -31.17 20.66 -40.75
N PRO A 329 -31.15 20.11 -41.99
CA PRO A 329 -30.35 20.60 -43.10
C PRO A 329 -30.81 21.94 -43.69
#